data_AF-A0A9D9N7M2-F1
#
_entry.id   AF-A0A9D9N7M2-F1
#
_cell.length_a   1.000
_cell.length_b   1.000
_cell.length_c   1.000
_cell.angle_alpha   90.00
_cell.angle_beta   90.00
_cell.angle_gamma   90.00
#
_symmetry.space_group_name_H-M   'P 1'
#
loop_
_entity.id
_entity.type
_entity.pdbx_description
1 polymer ?
#
loop_
_entity_poly.entity_id
_entity_poly.type
_entity_poly.pdbx_seq_one_letter_code
_entity_poly.pdbx_strand_id
1 'polypeptide(L)' 'MKDCPLKIMTPGPVQVRENVRMARSLKTTNSDLDPVFYEEYKETCDNIAKMLHTTGTVYI' A
#
# COMPACT_ATOMS: atom_id res chain seq x y z
N MET A 1 -13.09 17.45 -2.25
CA MET A 1 -12.87 16.07 -2.72
C MET A 1 -13.22 16.05 -4.19
N LYS A 2 -12.29 15.72 -5.09
CA LYS A 2 -12.62 15.58 -6.52
C LYS A 2 -13.46 14.31 -6.68
N ASP A 3 -14.60 14.42 -7.35
CA ASP A 3 -15.53 13.31 -7.58
C ASP A 3 -14.81 12.13 -8.25
N CYS A 4 -14.91 10.96 -7.62
CA CYS A 4 -14.45 9.72 -8.23
C CYS A 4 -15.59 9.17 -9.10
N PRO A 5 -15.34 8.86 -10.39
CA PRO A 5 -16.41 8.50 -11.33
C PRO A 5 -17.08 7.15 -11.03
N LEU A 6 -16.45 6.30 -10.21
CA LEU A 6 -16.99 5.00 -9.80
C LEU A 6 -17.40 5.06 -8.32
N LYS A 7 -18.67 4.80 -8.01
CA LYS A 7 -19.16 4.68 -6.63
C LYS A 7 -19.30 3.20 -6.26
N ILE A 8 -18.26 2.63 -5.64
CA ILE A 8 -18.27 1.25 -5.15
C ILE A 8 -18.98 1.21 -3.79
N MET A 9 -20.11 0.51 -3.73
CA MET A 9 -20.93 0.36 -2.51
C MET A 9 -20.91 -1.08 -1.96
N THR A 10 -20.15 -1.98 -2.59
CA THR A 10 -19.97 -3.35 -2.12
C THR A 10 -19.03 -3.39 -0.91
N PRO A 11 -19.23 -4.30 0.07
CA PRO A 11 -18.36 -4.42 1.24
C PRO A 11 -16.93 -4.85 0.88
N GLY A 12 -16.75 -5.40 -0.32
CA GLY A 12 -15.44 -5.71 -0.90
C GLY A 12 -15.59 -6.27 -2.33
N PRO A 13 -14.60 -6.09 -3.21
CA PRO A 13 -13.42 -5.23 -3.05
C PRO A 13 -13.79 -3.74 -2.94
N VAL A 14 -13.02 -2.98 -2.17
CA VAL A 14 -13.27 -1.56 -1.89
C VAL A 14 -12.57 -0.64 -2.89
N GLN A 15 -12.99 0.62 -2.92
CA GLN A 15 -12.34 1.64 -3.73
C GLN A 15 -10.95 2.01 -3.20
N VAL A 16 -9.97 2.05 -4.10
CA VAL A 16 -8.59 2.46 -3.82
C VAL A 16 -8.35 3.86 -4.41
N ARG A 17 -7.49 4.67 -3.77
CA ARG A 17 -7.11 5.99 -4.30
C ARG A 17 -6.44 5.85 -5.68
N GLU A 18 -6.74 6.79 -6.58
CA GLU A 18 -6.32 6.70 -7.98
C GLU A 18 -4.79 6.66 -8.16
N ASN A 19 -4.04 7.43 -7.37
CA ASN A 19 -2.57 7.40 -7.41
C ASN A 19 -2.01 6.02 -7.05
N VAL A 20 -2.63 5.32 -6.10
CA VAL A 20 -2.24 3.96 -5.72
C VAL A 20 -2.60 2.96 -6.83
N ARG A 21 -3.77 3.12 -7.47
CA ARG A 21 -4.17 2.30 -8.62
C ARG A 21 -3.17 2.45 -9.78
N MET A 22 -2.74 3.69 -10.06
CA MET A 22 -1.75 3.99 -11.09
C MET A 22 -0.38 3.40 -10.76
N ALA A 23 0.10 3.52 -9.52
CA ALA A 23 1.37 2.91 -9.10
C ALA A 23 1.36 1.38 -9.26
N ARG A 24 0.27 0.71 -8.88
CA ARG A 24 0.08 -0.74 -9.05
C ARG A 24 -0.01 -1.21 -10.50
N SER A 25 -0.25 -0.29 -11.44
CA SER A 25 -0.33 -0.62 -12.88
C SER A 25 1.05 -0.64 -13.55
N LEU A 26 2.08 -0.14 -12.88
CA LEU A 26 3.45 -0.13 -13.38
C LEU A 26 4.02 -1.56 -13.39
N LYS A 27 4.86 -1.85 -14.39
CA LYS A 27 5.60 -3.12 -14.40
C LYS A 27 6.61 -3.11 -13.28
N THR A 28 6.56 -4.12 -12.42
CA THR A 28 7.53 -4.33 -11.34
C THR A 28 8.23 -5.67 -11.52
N THR A 29 9.41 -5.82 -10.92
CA THR A 29 10.13 -7.09 -10.85
C THR A 29 9.62 -7.94 -9.68
N ASN A 30 10.12 -9.16 -9.51
CA ASN A 30 9.85 -9.96 -8.32
C ASN A 30 10.47 -9.28 -7.09
N SER A 31 9.63 -8.94 -6.11
CA SER A 31 10.02 -8.33 -4.84
C SER A 31 11.04 -9.15 -4.05
N ASP A 32 11.01 -10.48 -4.17
CA ASP A 32 11.94 -11.36 -3.44
C ASP A 32 13.39 -11.18 -3.88
N LEU A 33 13.60 -10.62 -5.07
CA LEU A 33 14.91 -10.42 -5.68
C LEU A 33 15.26 -8.93 -5.84
N ASP A 34 14.47 -8.04 -5.24
CA ASP A 34 14.63 -6.59 -5.36
C ASP A 34 15.13 -5.97 -4.03
N PRO A 35 16.41 -5.57 -3.94
CA PRO A 35 16.95 -4.93 -2.75
C PRO A 35 16.28 -3.60 -2.41
N VAL A 36 15.73 -2.89 -3.41
CA VAL A 36 15.00 -1.64 -3.16
C VAL A 36 13.68 -1.95 -2.45
N PHE A 37 12.98 -2.99 -2.90
CA PHE A 37 11.76 -3.44 -2.27
C PHE A 37 11.98 -3.86 -0.80
N TYR A 38 13.12 -4.48 -0.48
CA TYR A 38 13.45 -4.85 0.91
C TYR A 38 13.42 -3.62 1.84
N GLU A 39 14.06 -2.52 1.42
CA GLU A 39 14.08 -1.29 2.22
C GLU A 39 12.69 -0.62 2.27
N GLU A 40 11.97 -0.58 1.15
CA GLU A 40 10.60 -0.04 1.09
C GLU A 40 9.62 -0.83 1.99
N TYR A 41 9.74 -2.16 2.03
CA TYR A 41 8.93 -3.03 2.87
C TYR A 41 9.15 -2.71 4.36
N LYS A 42 10.42 -2.60 4.75
CA LYS A 42 10.79 -2.27 6.13
C LYS A 42 10.29 -0.88 6.53
N GLU A 43 10.51 0.13 5.69
CA GLU A 43 10.04 1.50 5.94
C GLU A 43 8.51 1.54 6.06
N THR A 44 7.80 0.77 5.22
CA THR A 44 6.34 0.66 5.28
C THR A 44 5.88 0.05 6.60
N CYS A 45 6.51 -1.04 7.05
CA CYS A 45 6.23 -1.65 8.36
C CYS A 45 6.48 -0.67 9.51
N ASP A 46 7.58 0.09 9.48
CA ASP A 46 7.90 1.10 10.49
C ASP A 46 6.87 2.24 10.51
N ASN A 47 6.40 2.68 9.34
CA ASN A 47 5.38 3.71 9.22
C ASN A 47 4.02 3.23 9.76
N ILE A 48 3.67 1.96 9.54
CA ILE A 48 2.46 1.36 10.12
C ILE A 48 2.62 1.25 11.64
N ALA A 49 3.78 0.81 12.15
CA ALA A 49 4.03 0.73 13.58
C ALA A 49 3.86 2.09 14.27
N LYS A 50 4.41 3.16 13.67
CA LYS A 50 4.23 4.55 14.12
C LYS A 50 2.76 4.98 14.10
N MET A 51 2.05 4.67 13.01
CA MET A 51 0.62 5.01 12.86
C MET A 51 -0.26 4.32 13.91
N LEU A 52 0.07 3.08 14.27
CA LEU A 52 -0.66 2.28 15.26
C LEU A 52 -0.18 2.53 16.71
N HIS A 53 0.85 3.35 16.91
CA HIS A 53 1.49 3.58 18.22
C HIS A 53 1.91 2.29 18.94
N THR A 54 2.37 1.29 18.18
CA THR A 54 2.83 0.01 18.74
C THR A 54 4.35 0.00 18.93
N THR A 55 4.79 -0.73 19.95
CA THR A 55 6.21 -1.02 20.22
C THR A 55 6.64 -2.38 19.69
N GLY A 56 5.69 -3.19 19.20
CA GLY A 56 5.97 -4.50 18.60
C GLY A 56 6.34 -4.40 17.12
N THR A 57 6.90 -5.48 16.58
CA THR A 57 7.24 -5.56 15.15
C THR A 57 5.98 -5.72 14.30
N VAL A 58 5.89 -4.95 13.22
CA VAL A 58 4.81 -5.02 12.24
C VAL A 58 5.29 -5.73 10.98
N TYR A 59 4.41 -6.53 10.39
CA TYR A 59 4.61 -7.18 9.09
C TYR A 59 3.32 -7.05 8.27
N ILE A 60 3.46 -6.94 6.96
CA ILE A 60 2.35 -6.92 5.98
C ILE A 60 2.54 -7.98 4.91
#